data_AF-A0A2D8XMM9-F1
#
_entry.id   AF-A0A2D8XMM9-F1
#
_cell.length_a   1.000
_cell.length_b   1.000
_cell.length_c   1.000
_cell.angle_alpha   90.00
_cell.angle_beta   90.00
_cell.angle_gamma   90.00
#
_symmetry.space_group_name_H-M   'P 1'
#
loop_
_entity.id
_entity.type
_entity.pdbx_description
1 polymer ?
#
loop_
_entity_poly.entity_id
_entity_poly.type
_entity_poly.pdbx_seq_one_letter_code
_entity_poly.pdbx_strand_id
1 'polypeptide(L)'
;MAGNLQMAMFAPKSEWIPPMELPDITTAKKIAIDVETRDPDIKTNGPGWATGNGEVVGYAVAVDGWSGYIPIRHLGGGNLDEKIVNKWLKKVFECPADKIMHNAQYDAGWIKRMGFDLKGRIIDTMLIASLLDENRFSYSLNALSYDLLGKTKSEKGLVEAARSFGVDPKAEMWKLPAMHVGAYGEADAELALELWNYFSIQLGKEDL
;
A
#
# COMPACT_ATOMS: atom_id res chain seq x y z
N MET A 1 -18.59 13.83 -15.83
CA MET A 1 -18.11 15.21 -15.66
C MET A 1 -16.72 15.13 -15.06
N ALA A 2 -15.68 15.50 -15.81
CA ALA A 2 -14.33 15.57 -15.26
C ALA A 2 -14.33 16.71 -14.24
N GLY A 3 -14.34 16.38 -12.95
CA GLY A 3 -14.18 17.39 -11.90
C GLY A 3 -12.82 18.05 -12.12
N ASN A 4 -12.82 19.35 -12.41
CA ASN A 4 -11.59 20.11 -12.50
C ASN A 4 -10.86 19.96 -11.17
N LEU A 5 -9.69 19.31 -11.20
CA LEU A 5 -8.76 19.33 -10.07
C LEU A 5 -8.45 20.81 -9.82
N GLN A 6 -8.87 21.35 -8.69
CA GLN A 6 -8.52 22.71 -8.34
C GLN A 6 -7.01 22.70 -8.12
N MET A 7 -6.25 23.36 -9.01
CA MET A 7 -4.83 23.62 -8.72
C MET A 7 -4.78 24.40 -7.42
N ALA A 8 -4.34 23.75 -6.36
CA ALA A 8 -4.23 24.37 -5.05
C ALA A 8 -3.30 25.59 -5.17
N MET A 9 -3.83 26.80 -4.95
CA MET A 9 -3.03 28.03 -5.01
C MET A 9 -1.89 28.03 -3.98
N PHE A 10 -2.02 27.22 -2.92
CA PHE A 10 -1.03 27.01 -1.87
C PHE A 10 -1.03 25.53 -1.42
N ALA A 11 -0.61 24.61 -2.30
CA ALA A 11 -0.40 23.22 -1.89
C ALA A 11 0.62 23.15 -0.73
N PRO A 12 0.41 22.29 0.29
CA PRO A 12 1.41 22.09 1.33
C PRO A 12 2.72 21.61 0.71
N LYS A 13 3.86 22.10 1.20
CA LYS A 13 5.16 21.63 0.70
C LYS A 13 5.36 20.18 1.15
N SER A 14 5.67 19.30 0.21
CA SER A 14 6.20 17.96 0.48
C SER A 14 7.62 17.90 -0.09
N GLU A 15 8.54 17.31 0.67
CA GLU A 15 9.90 17.03 0.20
C GLU A 15 10.02 15.59 -0.33
N TRP A 16 8.94 14.81 -0.25
CA TRP A 16 8.93 13.45 -0.75
C TRP A 16 9.05 13.42 -2.27
N ILE A 17 9.91 12.54 -2.77
CA ILE A 17 10.11 12.26 -4.18
C ILE A 17 10.06 10.75 -4.40
N PRO A 18 9.56 10.28 -5.56
CA PRO A 18 9.58 8.86 -5.85
C PRO A 18 11.02 8.33 -5.95
N PRO A 19 11.23 7.02 -5.72
CA PRO A 19 12.55 6.42 -5.86
C PRO A 19 13.15 6.72 -7.24
N MET A 20 14.37 7.28 -7.25
CA MET A 20 15.10 7.55 -8.51
C MET A 20 15.51 6.25 -9.22
N GLU A 21 15.75 5.19 -8.44
CA GLU A 21 16.10 3.86 -8.92
C GLU A 21 15.20 2.81 -8.26
N LEU A 22 14.91 1.74 -9.00
CA LEU A 22 14.17 0.59 -8.51
C LEU A 22 15.16 -0.56 -8.23
N PRO A 23 15.56 -0.79 -6.96
CA PRO A 23 16.62 -1.73 -6.61
C PRO A 23 16.20 -3.19 -6.83
N ASP A 24 17.16 -4.08 -7.05
CA ASP A 24 16.86 -5.52 -7.03
C ASP A 24 16.67 -6.00 -5.58
N ILE A 25 15.42 -6.28 -5.24
CA ILE A 25 15.01 -6.77 -3.91
C ILE A 25 14.65 -8.27 -3.93
N THR A 26 14.92 -8.98 -5.02
CA THR A 26 14.47 -10.37 -5.19
C THR A 26 15.19 -11.38 -4.28
N THR A 27 16.29 -10.98 -3.65
CA THR A 27 17.00 -11.78 -2.64
C THR A 27 16.37 -11.69 -1.25
N ALA A 28 15.43 -10.78 -1.02
CA ALA A 28 14.70 -10.68 0.23
C ALA A 28 13.85 -11.93 0.47
N LYS A 29 13.78 -12.40 1.72
CA LYS A 29 12.90 -13.54 2.08
C LYS A 29 11.44 -13.13 2.25
N LYS A 30 11.21 -11.84 2.52
CA LYS A 30 9.94 -11.23 2.92
C LYS A 30 9.83 -9.91 2.19
N ILE A 31 8.73 -9.68 1.50
CA ILE A 31 8.43 -8.45 0.79
C ILE A 31 7.02 -8.03 1.19
N ALA A 32 6.89 -6.89 1.85
CA ALA A 32 5.60 -6.29 2.13
C ALA A 32 5.15 -5.43 0.96
N ILE A 33 3.86 -5.52 0.64
CA ILE A 33 3.22 -4.89 -0.51
C ILE A 33 1.91 -4.28 -0.04
N ASP A 34 1.64 -3.07 -0.52
CA ASP A 34 0.34 -2.41 -0.42
C ASP A 34 0.05 -1.74 -1.78
N VAL A 35 -1.22 -1.74 -2.22
CA VAL A 35 -1.62 -1.07 -3.46
C VAL A 35 -2.56 0.09 -3.20
N GLU A 36 -2.23 1.22 -3.82
CA GLU A 36 -3.10 2.38 -3.85
C GLU A 36 -3.93 2.36 -5.11
N THR A 37 -5.23 2.65 -4.99
CA THR A 37 -6.19 2.42 -6.07
C THR A 37 -7.17 3.57 -6.25
N ARG A 38 -7.72 3.63 -7.45
CA ARG A 38 -9.02 4.25 -7.70
C ARG A 38 -10.05 3.12 -7.81
N ASP A 39 -10.88 2.97 -6.78
CA ASP A 39 -11.95 1.97 -6.72
C ASP A 39 -13.30 2.66 -6.39
N PRO A 40 -14.03 3.14 -7.42
CA PRO A 40 -15.14 4.08 -7.23
C PRO A 40 -16.37 3.47 -6.54
N ASP A 41 -16.58 2.16 -6.70
CA ASP A 41 -17.79 1.46 -6.24
C ASP A 41 -17.50 0.46 -5.11
N ILE A 42 -16.35 0.58 -4.45
CA ILE A 42 -15.93 -0.37 -3.39
C ILE A 42 -16.96 -0.51 -2.27
N LYS A 43 -17.68 0.57 -1.94
CA LYS A 43 -18.69 0.58 -0.87
C LYS A 43 -20.04 -0.02 -1.28
N THR A 44 -20.30 -0.16 -2.58
CA THR A 44 -21.59 -0.64 -3.11
C THR A 44 -21.47 -2.04 -3.70
N ASN A 45 -20.39 -2.31 -4.43
CA ASN A 45 -20.18 -3.55 -5.19
C ASN A 45 -19.01 -4.39 -4.67
N GLY A 46 -18.32 -3.93 -3.62
CA GLY A 46 -17.10 -4.55 -3.12
C GLY A 46 -15.89 -4.25 -4.02
N PRO A 47 -14.74 -4.91 -3.78
CA PRO A 47 -13.49 -4.62 -4.46
C PRO A 47 -13.58 -4.71 -6.00
N GLY A 48 -13.20 -3.63 -6.67
CA GLY A 48 -13.27 -3.46 -8.11
C GLY A 48 -12.40 -4.45 -8.90
N TRP A 49 -11.38 -5.06 -8.29
CA TRP A 49 -10.53 -6.06 -8.96
C TRP A 49 -11.32 -7.26 -9.47
N ALA A 50 -12.43 -7.62 -8.81
CA ALA A 50 -13.27 -8.74 -9.21
C ALA A 50 -14.05 -8.46 -10.51
N THR A 51 -14.47 -7.22 -10.70
CA THR A 51 -15.29 -6.78 -11.86
C THR A 51 -14.47 -6.04 -12.92
N GLY A 52 -13.23 -5.66 -12.61
CA GLY A 52 -12.40 -4.77 -13.43
C GLY A 52 -12.83 -3.30 -13.36
N ASN A 53 -13.55 -2.91 -12.31
CA ASN A 53 -14.02 -1.53 -12.11
C ASN A 53 -13.04 -0.75 -11.23
N GLY A 54 -12.05 -0.11 -11.84
CA GLY A 54 -11.03 0.65 -11.14
C GLY A 54 -9.64 0.36 -11.66
N GLU A 55 -8.64 0.92 -10.99
CA GLU A 55 -7.24 0.83 -11.40
C GLU A 55 -6.29 0.99 -10.20
N VAL A 56 -5.14 0.31 -10.27
CA VAL A 56 -4.01 0.59 -9.38
C VAL A 56 -3.34 1.89 -9.82
N VAL A 57 -3.05 2.75 -8.86
CA VAL A 57 -2.43 4.07 -9.05
C VAL A 57 -1.03 4.17 -8.46
N GLY A 58 -0.67 3.30 -7.52
CA GLY A 58 0.69 3.14 -7.03
C GLY A 58 0.86 1.87 -6.21
N TYR A 59 2.11 1.49 -5.99
CA TYR A 59 2.51 0.33 -5.19
C TYR A 59 3.45 0.78 -4.10
N ALA A 60 3.17 0.47 -2.84
CA ALA A 60 4.17 0.54 -1.79
C ALA A 60 4.84 -0.83 -1.64
N VAL A 61 6.16 -0.84 -1.52
CA VAL A 61 6.94 -2.06 -1.34
C VAL A 61 7.97 -1.84 -0.24
N ALA A 62 8.07 -2.78 0.69
CA ALA A 62 9.07 -2.75 1.75
C ALA A 62 9.75 -4.11 1.94
N VAL A 63 11.05 -4.05 2.18
CA VAL A 63 11.93 -5.15 2.60
C VAL A 63 12.79 -4.67 3.77
N ASP A 64 13.55 -5.57 4.37
CA ASP A 64 14.50 -5.17 5.40
C ASP A 64 15.54 -4.18 4.83
N GLY A 65 15.62 -3.00 5.44
CA GLY A 65 16.55 -1.93 5.05
C GLY A 65 16.13 -1.07 3.84
N TRP A 66 14.98 -1.32 3.20
CA TRP A 66 14.49 -0.49 2.10
C TRP A 66 12.97 -0.50 1.97
N SER A 67 12.39 0.68 1.73
CA SER A 67 11.00 0.87 1.37
C SER A 67 10.89 1.88 0.23
N GLY A 68 9.79 1.83 -0.51
CA GLY A 68 9.52 2.82 -1.54
C GLY A 68 8.06 2.80 -2.00
N TYR A 69 7.54 3.97 -2.33
CA TYR A 69 6.27 4.13 -3.04
C TYR A 69 6.52 4.38 -4.53
N ILE A 70 5.87 3.57 -5.37
CA ILE A 70 6.03 3.52 -6.82
C ILE A 70 4.73 4.01 -7.46
N PRO A 71 4.56 5.33 -7.69
CA PRO A 71 3.38 5.90 -8.32
C PRO A 71 3.36 5.64 -9.83
N ILE A 72 2.21 5.28 -10.38
CA ILE A 72 2.04 5.02 -11.82
C ILE A 72 0.87 5.77 -12.46
N ARG A 73 -0.20 6.10 -11.71
CA ARG A 73 -1.42 6.69 -12.29
C ARG A 73 -2.12 7.72 -11.39
N HIS A 74 -1.36 8.47 -10.60
CA HIS A 74 -1.89 9.67 -9.93
C HIS A 74 -2.28 10.73 -10.96
N LEU A 75 -3.51 11.24 -10.88
CA LEU A 75 -4.00 12.31 -11.77
C LEU A 75 -3.20 13.60 -11.61
N GLY A 76 -2.77 13.90 -10.38
CA GLY A 76 -1.96 15.08 -10.06
C GLY A 76 -0.49 14.96 -10.50
N GLY A 77 -0.09 13.84 -11.09
CA GLY A 77 1.26 13.61 -11.61
C GLY A 77 2.25 13.09 -10.56
N GLY A 78 3.54 13.10 -10.93
CA GLY A 78 4.62 12.48 -10.15
C GLY A 78 4.76 10.97 -10.37
N ASN A 79 4.20 10.45 -11.47
CA ASN A 79 4.23 9.03 -11.82
C ASN A 79 5.55 8.63 -12.49
N LEU A 80 5.98 7.40 -12.25
CA LEU A 80 7.06 6.74 -12.96
C LEU A 80 6.55 6.12 -14.27
N ASP A 81 7.48 5.80 -15.19
CA ASP A 81 7.14 5.10 -16.43
C ASP A 81 6.62 3.69 -16.13
N GLU A 82 5.37 3.43 -16.51
CA GLU A 82 4.68 2.19 -16.17
C GLU A 82 5.36 0.95 -16.77
N LYS A 83 6.06 1.04 -17.92
CA LYS A 83 6.76 -0.10 -18.50
C LYS A 83 7.99 -0.46 -17.66
N ILE A 84 8.73 0.55 -17.19
CA ILE A 84 9.87 0.35 -16.29
C ILE A 84 9.39 -0.28 -14.98
N VAL A 85 8.33 0.28 -14.39
CA VAL A 85 7.73 -0.21 -13.15
C VAL A 85 7.22 -1.64 -13.30
N ASN A 86 6.45 -1.95 -14.36
CA ASN A 86 5.89 -3.28 -14.57
C ASN A 86 6.99 -4.34 -14.77
N LYS A 87 8.11 -3.99 -15.44
CA LYS A 87 9.26 -4.89 -15.56
C LYS A 87 9.91 -5.19 -14.22
N TRP A 88 9.99 -4.20 -13.34
CA TRP A 88 10.51 -4.36 -11.98
C TRP A 88 9.55 -5.18 -11.10
N LEU A 89 8.28 -4.78 -11.04
CA LEU A 89 7.23 -5.45 -10.27
C LEU A 89 7.05 -6.91 -10.66
N LYS A 90 7.18 -7.25 -11.94
CA LYS A 90 7.17 -8.65 -12.40
C LYS A 90 8.21 -9.49 -11.63
N LYS A 91 9.44 -8.98 -11.48
CA LYS A 91 10.48 -9.68 -10.70
C LYS A 91 10.12 -9.76 -9.22
N VAL A 92 9.60 -8.68 -8.64
CA VAL A 92 9.21 -8.60 -7.23
C VAL A 92 8.10 -9.61 -6.91
N PHE A 93 7.06 -9.68 -7.73
CA PHE A 93 5.92 -10.57 -7.51
C PHE A 93 6.23 -12.03 -7.84
N GLU A 94 7.06 -12.30 -8.85
CA GLU A 94 7.39 -13.66 -9.28
C GLU A 94 8.53 -14.32 -8.49
N CYS A 95 9.28 -13.57 -7.68
CA CYS A 95 10.30 -14.15 -6.81
C CYS A 95 9.66 -15.01 -5.70
N PRO A 96 10.38 -16.00 -5.13
CA PRO A 96 9.80 -16.94 -4.16
C PRO A 96 9.60 -16.35 -2.76
N ALA A 97 9.96 -15.08 -2.52
CA ALA A 97 9.81 -14.42 -1.23
C ALA A 97 8.36 -14.47 -0.73
N ASP A 98 8.17 -14.52 0.59
CA ASP A 98 6.83 -14.32 1.16
C ASP A 98 6.32 -12.91 0.81
N LYS A 99 5.04 -12.82 0.50
CA LYS A 99 4.34 -11.60 0.11
C LYS A 99 3.42 -11.19 1.26
N ILE A 100 3.81 -10.14 1.96
CA ILE A 100 3.15 -9.68 3.19
C ILE A 100 2.24 -8.52 2.81
N MET A 101 0.99 -8.59 3.23
CA MET A 101 -0.02 -7.55 3.00
C MET A 101 -0.85 -7.40 4.28
N HIS A 102 -1.68 -6.37 4.34
CA HIS A 102 -2.68 -6.19 5.38
C HIS A 102 -4.06 -6.15 4.70
N ASN A 103 -4.92 -7.14 4.98
CA ASN A 103 -6.12 -7.40 4.16
C ASN A 103 -5.75 -7.80 2.70
N ALA A 104 -4.92 -8.85 2.60
CA ALA A 104 -4.24 -9.29 1.39
C ALA A 104 -5.17 -9.63 0.22
N GLN A 105 -6.44 -9.96 0.49
CA GLN A 105 -7.43 -10.20 -0.55
C GLN A 105 -7.57 -8.99 -1.50
N TYR A 106 -7.46 -7.77 -0.96
CA TYR A 106 -7.60 -6.55 -1.75
C TYR A 106 -6.39 -6.37 -2.68
N ASP A 107 -5.18 -6.32 -2.13
CA ASP A 107 -3.95 -6.10 -2.87
C ASP A 107 -3.67 -7.23 -3.86
N ALA A 108 -3.72 -8.49 -3.40
CA ALA A 108 -3.46 -9.64 -4.26
C ALA A 108 -4.49 -9.75 -5.39
N GLY A 109 -5.74 -9.35 -5.14
CA GLY A 109 -6.78 -9.28 -6.16
C GLY A 109 -6.43 -8.31 -7.28
N TRP A 110 -6.03 -7.09 -6.94
CA TRP A 110 -5.57 -6.08 -7.89
C TRP A 110 -4.29 -6.49 -8.62
N ILE A 111 -3.30 -7.02 -7.92
CA ILE A 111 -2.04 -7.49 -8.51
C ILE A 111 -2.30 -8.58 -9.56
N LYS A 112 -3.16 -9.56 -9.25
CA LYS A 112 -3.57 -10.59 -10.21
C LYS A 112 -4.36 -10.00 -11.37
N ARG A 113 -5.27 -9.06 -11.12
CA ARG A 113 -6.04 -8.37 -12.18
C ARG A 113 -5.15 -7.62 -13.16
N MET A 114 -4.05 -7.05 -12.66
CA MET A 114 -3.02 -6.39 -13.46
C MET A 114 -2.17 -7.38 -14.28
N GLY A 115 -2.40 -8.69 -14.15
CA GLY A 115 -1.73 -9.73 -14.93
C GLY A 115 -0.42 -10.23 -14.34
N PHE A 116 -0.10 -9.84 -13.09
CA PHE A 116 1.07 -10.36 -12.40
C PHE A 116 0.79 -11.73 -11.78
N ASP A 117 1.81 -12.58 -11.80
CA ASP A 117 1.79 -13.88 -11.14
C ASP A 117 2.45 -13.75 -9.76
N LEU A 118 1.64 -13.80 -8.71
CA LEU A 118 2.10 -13.61 -7.35
C LEU A 118 2.61 -14.94 -6.78
N LYS A 119 3.93 -15.06 -6.66
CA LYS A 119 4.64 -16.23 -6.13
C LYS A 119 5.05 -16.04 -4.66
N GLY A 120 5.37 -17.15 -4.00
CA GLY A 120 5.62 -17.20 -2.56
C GLY A 120 4.33 -17.37 -1.76
N ARG A 121 4.45 -17.43 -0.43
CA ARG A 121 3.28 -17.47 0.45
C ARG A 121 2.68 -16.07 0.55
N ILE A 122 1.37 -15.97 0.51
CA ILE A 122 0.65 -14.74 0.84
C ILE A 122 0.42 -14.74 2.34
N ILE A 123 0.90 -13.71 3.02
CA ILE A 123 0.78 -13.51 4.46
C ILE A 123 -0.10 -12.28 4.67
N ASP A 124 -1.27 -12.49 5.29
CA ASP A 124 -2.17 -11.42 5.65
C ASP A 124 -2.06 -11.10 7.13
N THR A 125 -1.43 -9.97 7.45
CA THR A 125 -1.24 -9.54 8.84
C THR A 125 -2.56 -9.31 9.58
N MET A 126 -3.66 -8.98 8.89
CA MET A 126 -4.98 -8.84 9.50
C MET A 126 -5.50 -10.20 9.98
N LEU A 127 -5.40 -11.24 9.13
CA LEU A 127 -5.83 -12.60 9.49
C LEU A 127 -4.95 -13.21 10.59
N ILE A 128 -3.63 -13.00 10.52
CA ILE A 128 -2.72 -13.47 11.56
C ILE A 128 -3.01 -12.79 12.90
N ALA A 129 -3.32 -11.49 12.91
CA ALA A 129 -3.74 -10.80 14.12
C ALA A 129 -5.03 -11.41 14.72
N SER A 130 -6.02 -11.72 13.88
CA SER A 130 -7.25 -12.40 14.33
C SER A 130 -7.03 -13.83 14.80
N LEU A 131 -6.00 -14.52 14.31
CA LEU A 131 -5.63 -15.85 14.77
C LEU A 131 -4.99 -15.82 16.16
N LEU A 132 -4.14 -14.83 16.43
CA LEU A 132 -3.44 -14.66 17.71
C LEU A 132 -4.36 -14.12 18.81
N ASP A 133 -5.31 -13.26 18.46
CA ASP A 133 -6.26 -12.68 19.40
C ASP A 133 -7.54 -12.29 18.65
N GLU A 134 -8.55 -13.16 18.70
CA GLU A 134 -9.85 -12.93 18.04
C GLU A 134 -10.75 -11.93 18.77
N ASN A 135 -10.36 -11.50 19.98
CA ASN A 135 -11.16 -10.63 20.85
C ASN A 135 -10.76 -9.16 20.75
N ARG A 136 -9.89 -8.78 19.81
CA ARG A 136 -9.48 -7.38 19.63
C ARG A 136 -10.63 -6.50 19.18
N PHE A 137 -10.60 -5.26 19.66
CA PHE A 137 -11.56 -4.23 19.25
C PHE A 137 -11.40 -3.80 17.78
N SER A 138 -10.17 -3.81 17.26
CA SER A 138 -9.86 -3.44 15.88
C SER A 138 -8.66 -4.23 15.37
N TYR A 139 -8.75 -4.63 14.09
CA TYR A 139 -7.68 -5.28 13.34
C TYR A 139 -7.05 -4.39 12.29
N SER A 140 -7.40 -3.08 12.26
CA SER A 140 -6.80 -2.18 11.28
C SER A 140 -5.30 -2.06 11.49
N LEU A 141 -4.56 -1.87 10.39
CA LEU A 141 -3.11 -1.67 10.39
C LEU A 141 -2.67 -0.62 11.42
N ASN A 142 -3.36 0.51 11.49
CA ASN A 142 -3.08 1.58 12.45
C ASN A 142 -3.28 1.12 13.91
N ALA A 143 -4.36 0.38 14.21
CA ALA A 143 -4.63 -0.08 15.56
C ALA A 143 -3.60 -1.12 16.01
N LEU A 144 -3.30 -2.10 15.16
CA LEU A 144 -2.28 -3.13 15.44
C LEU A 144 -0.89 -2.52 15.59
N SER A 145 -0.51 -1.59 14.72
CA SER A 145 0.79 -0.91 14.80
C SER A 145 0.92 -0.10 16.09
N TYR A 146 -0.14 0.58 16.50
CA TYR A 146 -0.14 1.33 17.75
C TYR A 146 -0.04 0.41 18.97
N ASP A 147 -0.92 -0.58 19.06
CA ASP A 147 -1.03 -1.44 20.25
C ASP A 147 0.19 -2.36 20.42
N LEU A 148 0.73 -2.89 19.32
CA LEU A 148 1.75 -3.95 19.36
C LEU A 148 3.16 -3.44 19.09
N LEU A 149 3.31 -2.39 18.28
CA LEU A 149 4.61 -1.83 17.91
C LEU A 149 4.87 -0.46 18.57
N GLY A 150 3.87 0.16 19.19
CA GLY A 150 3.97 1.52 19.72
C GLY A 150 4.13 2.58 18.62
N LYS A 151 3.70 2.28 17.38
CA LYS A 151 3.88 3.14 16.21
C LYS A 151 2.56 3.74 15.74
N THR A 152 2.60 5.02 15.39
CA THR A 152 1.45 5.74 14.82
C THR A 152 1.80 6.23 13.42
N LYS A 153 0.99 5.86 12.43
CA LYS A 153 1.06 6.44 11.08
C LYS A 153 0.44 7.85 11.08
N SER A 154 1.22 8.86 10.73
CA SER A 154 0.71 10.23 10.58
C SER A 154 0.06 10.41 9.22
N GLU A 155 -1.24 10.67 9.18
CA GLU A 155 -1.97 10.99 7.94
C GLU A 155 -2.11 12.50 7.72
N LYS A 156 -1.51 13.32 8.59
CA LYS A 156 -1.71 14.78 8.60
C LYS A 156 -1.37 15.42 7.25
N GLY A 157 -0.23 15.06 6.65
CA GLY A 157 0.20 15.61 5.36
C GLY A 157 -0.76 15.26 4.22
N LEU A 158 -1.22 14.00 4.18
CA LEU A 158 -2.22 13.54 3.21
C LEU A 158 -3.54 14.30 3.36
N VAL A 159 -4.04 14.43 4.60
CA VAL A 159 -5.31 15.13 4.89
C VAL A 159 -5.23 16.61 4.55
N GLU A 160 -4.11 17.27 4.87
CA GLU A 160 -3.87 18.68 4.52
C GLU A 160 -3.80 18.87 2.99
N ALA A 161 -3.11 17.98 2.28
CA ALA A 161 -3.07 18.00 0.82
C ALA A 161 -4.47 17.79 0.23
N ALA A 162 -5.18 16.72 0.61
CA ALA A 162 -6.53 16.45 0.15
C ALA A 162 -7.48 17.64 0.32
N ARG A 163 -7.43 18.28 1.50
CA ARG A 163 -8.18 19.51 1.77
C ARG A 163 -7.80 20.65 0.82
N SER A 164 -6.51 20.86 0.56
CA SER A 164 -6.05 21.93 -0.34
C SER A 164 -6.45 21.72 -1.81
N PHE A 165 -6.59 20.47 -2.24
CA PHE A 165 -7.03 20.08 -3.58
C PHE A 165 -8.55 19.87 -3.70
N GLY A 166 -9.29 19.98 -2.59
CA GLY A 166 -10.74 19.82 -2.55
C GLY A 166 -11.21 18.40 -2.83
N VAL A 167 -10.45 17.39 -2.39
CA VAL A 167 -10.73 15.96 -2.62
C VAL A 167 -10.83 15.18 -1.31
N ASP A 168 -11.49 14.02 -1.33
CA ASP A 168 -11.48 13.09 -0.20
C ASP A 168 -10.09 12.43 -0.03
N PRO A 169 -9.49 12.44 1.18
CA PRO A 169 -8.13 11.93 1.41
C PRO A 169 -7.99 10.42 1.25
N LYS A 170 -9.09 9.65 1.15
CA LYS A 170 -9.06 8.21 0.98
C LYS A 170 -9.67 7.80 -0.36
N ALA A 171 -10.93 8.16 -0.59
CA ALA A 171 -11.68 7.78 -1.79
C ALA A 171 -11.17 8.44 -3.08
N GLU A 172 -10.53 9.62 -2.96
CA GLU A 172 -10.08 10.41 -4.09
C GLU A 172 -8.57 10.69 -4.05
N MET A 173 -7.82 9.95 -3.23
CA MET A 173 -6.37 10.10 -3.08
C MET A 173 -5.61 9.96 -4.40
N TRP A 174 -6.10 9.12 -5.31
CA TRP A 174 -5.58 8.97 -6.69
C TRP A 174 -5.57 10.27 -7.50
N LYS A 175 -6.32 11.30 -7.07
CA LYS A 175 -6.34 12.60 -7.73
C LYS A 175 -5.15 13.48 -7.34
N LEU A 176 -4.51 13.20 -6.21
CA LEU A 176 -3.42 14.01 -5.68
C LEU A 176 -2.12 13.80 -6.47
N PRO A 177 -1.21 14.78 -6.50
CA PRO A 177 0.18 14.52 -6.86
C PRO A 177 0.79 13.45 -5.96
N ALA A 178 1.57 12.53 -6.55
CA ALA A 178 2.15 11.40 -5.84
C ALA A 178 2.97 11.81 -4.59
N MET A 179 3.58 13.00 -4.61
CA MET A 179 4.35 13.54 -3.48
C MET A 179 3.56 13.76 -2.18
N HIS A 180 2.23 13.77 -2.24
CA HIS A 180 1.37 13.86 -1.07
C HIS A 180 0.89 12.50 -0.56
N VAL A 181 1.16 11.44 -1.31
CA VAL A 181 0.72 10.07 -1.04
C VAL A 181 1.90 9.15 -0.73
N GLY A 182 3.08 9.44 -1.26
CA GLY A 182 4.24 8.54 -1.17
C GLY A 182 4.62 8.12 0.24
N ALA A 183 4.81 9.07 1.15
CA ALA A 183 5.12 8.76 2.56
C ALA A 183 4.00 7.99 3.27
N TYR A 184 2.74 8.17 2.85
CA TYR A 184 1.61 7.42 3.39
C TYR A 184 1.66 5.95 2.96
N GLY A 185 1.85 5.70 1.65
CA GLY A 185 1.95 4.35 1.10
C GLY A 185 3.18 3.61 1.64
N GLU A 186 4.35 4.25 1.68
CA GLU A 186 5.57 3.68 2.26
C GLU A 186 5.35 3.18 3.69
N ALA A 187 4.72 4.02 4.52
CA ALA A 187 4.44 3.65 5.90
C ALA A 187 3.51 2.42 6.01
N ASP A 188 2.56 2.23 5.09
CA ASP A 188 1.68 1.07 5.13
C ASP A 188 2.43 -0.25 4.85
N ALA A 189 3.30 -0.26 3.83
CA ALA A 189 4.14 -1.42 3.55
C ALA A 189 5.16 -1.69 4.68
N GLU A 190 5.78 -0.66 5.25
CA GLU A 190 6.72 -0.79 6.38
C GLU A 190 6.03 -1.38 7.61
N LEU A 191 4.88 -0.84 8.01
CA LEU A 191 4.13 -1.32 9.17
C LEU A 191 3.65 -2.75 8.97
N ALA A 192 3.20 -3.12 7.77
CA ALA A 192 2.83 -4.50 7.47
C ALA A 192 4.03 -5.46 7.62
N LEU A 193 5.22 -5.07 7.15
CA LEU A 193 6.45 -5.85 7.31
C LEU A 193 6.81 -6.02 8.79
N GLU A 194 6.75 -4.94 9.57
CA GLU A 194 7.08 -4.96 10.99
C GLU A 194 6.09 -5.75 11.82
N LEU A 195 4.79 -5.64 11.54
CA LEU A 195 3.77 -6.46 12.16
C LEU A 195 4.02 -7.95 11.90
N TRP A 196 4.34 -8.32 10.66
CA TRP A 196 4.69 -9.70 10.38
C TRP A 196 5.93 -10.17 11.14
N ASN A 197 6.96 -9.32 11.25
CA ASN A 197 8.14 -9.64 12.07
C ASN A 197 7.74 -9.93 13.52
N TYR A 198 6.86 -9.12 14.10
CA TYR A 198 6.32 -9.34 15.43
C TYR A 198 5.48 -10.63 15.53
N PHE A 199 4.51 -10.81 14.63
CA PHE A 199 3.58 -11.94 14.65
C PHE A 199 4.27 -13.29 14.43
N SER A 200 5.26 -13.35 13.54
CA SER A 200 6.02 -14.58 13.29
C SER A 200 6.70 -15.13 14.56
N ILE A 201 7.07 -14.24 15.49
CA ILE A 201 7.62 -14.62 16.79
C ILE A 201 6.51 -15.09 17.74
N GLN A 202 5.34 -14.44 17.73
CA GLN A 202 4.22 -14.85 18.62
C GLN A 202 3.64 -16.19 18.21
N LEU A 203 3.42 -16.44 16.92
CA LEU A 203 2.96 -17.73 16.41
C LEU A 203 3.87 -18.88 16.89
N GLY A 204 5.18 -18.69 16.82
CA GLY A 204 6.14 -19.68 17.31
C GLY A 204 6.12 -19.89 18.83
N LYS A 205 5.62 -18.95 19.63
CA LYS A 205 5.41 -19.14 21.08
C LYS A 205 4.11 -19.86 21.40
N GLU A 206 3.10 -19.68 20.54
CA GLU A 206 1.77 -20.31 20.68
C GLU A 206 1.68 -21.67 20.00
N ASP A 207 2.76 -22.11 19.33
CA ASP A 207 2.85 -23.38 18.58
C ASP A 207 1.81 -23.47 17.44
N LEU A 208 1.61 -22.33 16.75
CA LEU A 208 0.70 -22.13 15.61
C LEU A 208 1.42 -22.07 14.26
#